data_AF-A0A562GSW8-F1
#
_entry.id   AF-A0A562GSW8-F1
#
_cell.length_a   1.000
_cell.length_b   1.000
_cell.length_c   1.000
_cell.angle_alpha   90.00
_cell.angle_beta   90.00
_cell.angle_gamma   90.00
#
_symmetry.space_group_name_H-M   'P 1'
#
loop_
_entity.id
_entity.type
_entity.pdbx_description
1 polymer ?
#
loop_
_entity_poly.entity_id
_entity_poly.type
_entity_poly.pdbx_seq_one_letter_code
_entity_poly.pdbx_strand_id
1 'polypeptide(L)'
;MSIGTEQQLRIEHLAEKLRGLSRELKDTVDLSIQLRAESAQNKNEVARLWEDFLGQLFGYIKQRSKESRDNLLASLSWSRMKLF
;
A
#
# COMPACT_ATOMS: atom_id res chain seq x y z
N MET A 1 10.41 -21.90 -23.64
CA MET A 1 9.38 -21.26 -22.80
C MET A 1 8.80 -20.10 -23.58
N SER A 2 7.47 -19.96 -23.66
CA SER A 2 6.87 -18.89 -24.46
C SER A 2 6.84 -17.58 -23.66
N ILE A 3 6.81 -16.44 -24.38
CA ILE A 3 6.72 -15.09 -23.80
C ILE A 3 5.51 -14.96 -22.84
N GLY A 4 4.41 -15.66 -23.14
CA GLY A 4 3.22 -15.70 -22.29
C GLY A 4 3.47 -16.30 -20.91
N THR A 5 4.33 -17.32 -20.80
CA THR A 5 4.65 -17.94 -19.49
C THR A 5 5.47 -16.99 -18.61
N GLU A 6 6.42 -16.24 -19.17
CA GLU A 6 7.25 -15.32 -18.40
C GLU A 6 6.45 -14.12 -17.87
N GLN A 7 5.58 -13.55 -18.70
CA GLN A 7 4.72 -12.43 -18.29
C GLN A 7 3.77 -12.84 -17.16
N GLN A 8 3.19 -14.05 -17.26
CA GLN A 8 2.32 -14.59 -16.22
C GLN A 8 3.04 -14.75 -14.88
N LEU A 9 4.26 -15.30 -14.88
CA LEU A 9 5.08 -15.44 -13.67
C LEU A 9 5.40 -14.09 -13.00
N ARG A 10 5.64 -13.04 -13.79
CA ARG A 10 5.89 -11.69 -13.26
C ARG A 10 4.65 -11.10 -12.59
N ILE A 11 3.46 -11.32 -13.16
CA ILE A 11 2.19 -10.88 -12.57
C ILE A 11 1.91 -11.63 -11.26
N GLU A 12 2.13 -12.94 -11.24
CA GLU A 12 1.98 -13.77 -10.03
C GLU A 12 2.91 -13.32 -8.92
N HIS A 13 4.16 -13.01 -9.26
CA HIS A 13 5.13 -12.50 -8.31
C HIS A 13 4.73 -11.12 -7.75
N LEU A 14 4.20 -10.22 -8.59
CA LEU A 14 3.63 -8.95 -8.11
C LEU A 14 2.45 -9.19 -7.15
N ALA A 15 1.55 -10.11 -7.50
CA ALA A 15 0.40 -10.45 -6.66
C ALA A 15 0.84 -11.03 -5.29
N GLU A 16 1.90 -11.84 -5.27
CA GLU A 16 2.48 -12.36 -4.03
C GLU A 16 3.05 -11.24 -3.15
N LYS A 17 3.82 -10.31 -3.73
CA LYS A 17 4.34 -9.15 -3.01
C LYS A 17 3.21 -8.31 -2.40
N LEU A 18 2.14 -8.06 -3.15
CA LEU A 18 0.98 -7.31 -2.67
C LEU A 18 0.26 -8.04 -1.52
N ARG A 19 0.11 -9.38 -1.60
CA ARG A 19 -0.44 -10.17 -0.50
C ARG A 19 0.44 -10.12 0.75
N GLY A 20 1.76 -10.14 0.59
CA GLY A 20 2.70 -9.98 1.69
C GLY A 20 2.53 -8.64 2.41
N LEU A 21 2.54 -7.54 1.65
CA LEU A 21 2.31 -6.19 2.16
C LEU A 21 0.95 -6.07 2.87
N SER A 22 -0.10 -6.70 2.33
CA SER A 22 -1.43 -6.67 2.93
C SER A 22 -1.49 -7.37 4.29
N ARG A 23 -0.69 -8.42 4.53
CA ARG A 23 -0.62 -9.09 5.83
C ARG A 23 0.08 -8.22 6.87
N GLU A 24 1.27 -7.72 6.53
CA GLU A 24 2.03 -6.80 7.39
C GLU A 24 1.22 -5.56 7.75
N LEU A 25 0.48 -5.01 6.77
CA LEU A 25 -0.37 -3.85 6.99
C LEU A 25 -1.49 -4.14 8.00
N LYS A 26 -2.09 -5.34 7.97
CA LYS A 26 -3.12 -5.74 8.92
C LYS A 26 -2.57 -5.78 10.34
N ASP A 27 -1.43 -6.44 10.54
CA ASP A 27 -0.80 -6.56 11.85
C ASP A 27 -0.39 -5.17 12.40
N THR A 28 0.09 -4.29 11.51
CA THR A 28 0.42 -2.90 11.83
C THR A 28 -0.81 -2.08 12.26
N VAL A 29 -1.96 -2.30 11.61
CA VAL A 29 -3.23 -1.65 11.98
C VAL A 29 -3.71 -2.15 13.34
N ASP A 30 -3.66 -3.46 13.60
CA ASP A 30 -4.07 -4.04 14.88
C ASP A 30 -3.20 -3.50 16.03
N LEU A 31 -1.87 -3.39 15.83
CA LEU A 31 -0.97 -2.76 16.80
C LEU A 31 -1.28 -1.26 16.98
N SER A 32 -1.57 -0.55 15.89
CA SER A 32 -1.95 0.87 15.95
C SER A 32 -3.19 1.09 16.81
N ILE A 33 -4.18 0.20 16.73
CA ILE A 33 -5.39 0.28 17.55
C ILE A 33 -5.05 0.11 19.03
N GLN A 34 -4.23 -0.88 19.38
CA GLN A 34 -3.80 -1.14 20.76
C GLN A 34 -3.08 0.08 21.34
N LEU A 35 -2.07 0.60 20.65
CA LEU A 35 -1.28 1.76 21.10
C LEU A 35 -2.13 3.01 21.26
N ARG A 36 -3.08 3.26 20.34
CA ARG A 36 -3.97 4.41 20.40
C ARG A 36 -4.94 4.36 21.59
N ALA A 37 -5.26 3.18 22.10
CA ALA A 37 -6.15 3.01 23.25
C ALA A 37 -5.45 3.30 24.59
N GLU A 38 -4.12 3.19 24.65
CA GLU A 38 -3.34 3.35 25.88
C GLU A 38 -3.23 4.81 26.35
N SER A 39 -3.09 5.77 25.43
CA SER A 39 -3.01 7.19 25.79
C SER A 39 -3.27 8.15 24.62
N ALA A 40 -3.63 9.39 24.96
CA ALA A 40 -3.77 10.48 23.98
C ALA A 40 -2.42 10.85 23.32
N GLN A 41 -1.30 10.69 24.03
CA GLN A 41 0.03 10.90 23.47
C GLN A 41 0.35 9.86 22.39
N ASN A 42 0.14 8.57 22.68
CA ASN A 42 0.33 7.49 21.71
C ASN A 42 -0.58 7.68 20.50
N LYS A 43 -1.80 8.19 20.69
CA LYS A 43 -2.72 8.49 19.59
C LYS A 43 -2.13 9.48 18.58
N ASN A 44 -1.47 10.54 19.06
CA ASN A 44 -0.83 11.55 18.21
C ASN A 44 0.41 10.97 17.52
N GLU A 45 1.23 10.21 18.24
CA GLU A 45 2.43 9.59 17.67
C GLU A 45 2.08 8.57 16.57
N VAL A 46 1.10 7.71 16.82
CA VAL A 46 0.60 6.77 15.82
C VAL A 46 0.05 7.52 14.60
N ALA A 47 -0.67 8.63 14.77
CA ALA A 47 -1.16 9.43 13.65
C ALA A 47 0.00 9.97 12.79
N ARG A 48 1.04 10.52 13.41
CA ARG A 48 2.23 11.00 12.73
C ARG A 48 2.93 9.89 11.93
N LEU A 49 3.09 8.71 12.52
CA LEU A 49 3.70 7.56 11.83
C LEU A 49 2.92 7.15 10.58
N TRP A 50 1.58 7.18 10.66
CA TRP A 50 0.72 6.94 9.49
C TRP A 50 0.84 8.04 8.44
N GLU A 51 0.89 9.31 8.84
CA GLU A 51 1.09 10.44 7.92
C GLU A 51 2.43 10.31 7.17
N ASP A 52 3.52 10.01 7.89
CA ASP A 52 4.84 9.81 7.30
C ASP A 52 4.85 8.63 6.31
N PHE A 53 4.27 7.48 6.69
CA PHE A 53 4.18 6.32 5.80
C PHE A 53 3.35 6.58 4.55
N LEU A 54 2.14 7.13 4.71
CA LEU A 54 1.24 7.42 3.59
C LEU A 54 1.86 8.48 2.66
N GLY A 55 2.50 9.51 3.23
CA GLY A 55 3.23 10.52 2.48
C GLY A 55 4.33 9.92 1.61
N GLN A 56 5.15 9.04 2.19
CA GLN A 56 6.20 8.33 1.45
C GLN A 56 5.63 7.40 0.37
N LEU A 57 4.59 6.63 0.68
CA LEU A 57 3.97 5.68 -0.24
C LEU A 57 3.37 6.39 -1.47
N PHE A 58 2.49 7.36 -1.25
CA PHE A 58 1.86 8.10 -2.34
C PHE A 58 2.84 9.02 -3.06
N GLY A 59 3.80 9.59 -2.33
CA GLY A 59 4.90 10.37 -2.90
C GLY A 59 5.70 9.56 -3.91
N TYR A 60 6.10 8.34 -3.54
CA TYR A 60 6.84 7.45 -4.41
C TYR A 60 6.02 7.01 -5.64
N ILE A 61 4.75 6.60 -5.46
CA ILE A 61 3.88 6.25 -6.59
C ILE A 61 3.74 7.41 -7.59
N LYS A 62 3.55 8.63 -7.07
CA LYS A 62 3.42 9.84 -7.90
C LYS A 62 4.73 10.16 -8.62
N GLN A 63 5.86 10.04 -7.94
CA GLN A 63 7.19 10.21 -8.54
C GLN A 63 7.38 9.22 -9.69
N ARG A 64 7.12 7.93 -9.46
CA ARG A 64 7.25 6.89 -10.48
C ARG A 64 6.30 7.11 -11.65
N SER A 65 5.06 7.54 -11.39
CA SER A 65 4.09 7.89 -12.45
C SER A 65 4.62 8.99 -13.38
N LYS A 66 5.27 10.02 -12.80
CA LYS A 66 5.88 11.10 -13.57
C LYS A 66 7.08 10.61 -14.39
N GLU A 67 7.95 9.80 -13.78
CA GLU A 67 9.15 9.26 -14.42
C GLU A 67 8.79 8.29 -15.57
N SER A 68 7.77 7.45 -15.40
CA SER A 68 7.31 6.51 -16.42
C SER A 68 6.39 7.13 -17.47
N ARG A 69 5.94 8.38 -17.27
CA ARG A 69 4.89 9.03 -18.08
C ARG A 69 3.60 8.21 -18.15
N ASP A 70 3.32 7.44 -17.09
CA ASP A 70 2.13 6.60 -16.95
C ASP A 70 1.46 6.91 -15.61
N ASN A 71 0.14 7.18 -15.63
CA ASN A 71 -0.58 7.43 -14.38
C ASN A 71 -0.95 6.09 -13.74
N LEU A 72 -0.09 5.63 -12.83
CA LEU A 72 -0.20 4.32 -12.17
C LEU A 72 -1.47 4.15 -11.33
N LEU A 73 -2.19 5.24 -11.04
CA LEU A 73 -3.45 5.21 -10.29
C LEU A 73 -4.69 5.36 -11.18
N ALA A 74 -4.54 5.75 -12.45
CA ALA A 74 -5.68 6.05 -13.33
C ALA A 74 -6.53 4.82 -13.67
N SER A 75 -5.93 3.63 -13.69
CA SER A 75 -6.62 2.38 -14.01
C SER A 75 -7.24 1.69 -12.79
N LEU A 76 -7.06 2.24 -11.59
CA LEU A 76 -7.65 1.70 -10.37
C LEU A 76 -9.13 2.07 -10.29
N SER A 77 -9.97 1.05 -10.12
CA SER A 77 -11.40 1.23 -9.91
C SER A 77 -11.68 1.50 -8.44
N TRP A 78 -11.99 2.75 -8.11
CA TRP A 78 -12.42 3.15 -6.77
C TRP A 78 -13.68 2.43 -6.31
N SER A 79 -14.60 2.14 -7.23
CA SER A 79 -15.82 1.37 -6.96
C SER A 79 -15.53 -0.11 -6.64
N ARG A 80 -14.45 -0.70 -7.17
CA ARG A 80 -14.03 -2.07 -6.84
C ARG A 80 -13.32 -2.15 -5.48
N MET A 81 -12.72 -1.06 -5.01
CA MET A 81 -11.95 -1.05 -3.76
C MET A 81 -12.80 -1.15 -2.48
N LYS A 82 -14.14 -1.14 -2.56
CA LYS A 82 -15.07 -1.26 -1.41
C LYS A 82 -14.57 -0.51 -0.18
N LEU A 83 -14.13 0.73 -0.41
CA LEU A 83 -13.88 1.66 0.67
C LEU A 83 -15.27 2.17 1.04
N PHE A 84 -15.74 1.81 2.24
CA PHE A 84 -17.09 2.00 2.77
C PHE A 84 -18.10 0.91 2.37
#